data_AF-A0AA40H5Z5-F1
#
_entry.id   AF-A0AA40H5Z5-F1
#
_cell.length_a   1.000
_cell.length_b   1.000
_cell.length_c   1.000
_cell.angle_alpha   90.00
_cell.angle_beta   90.00
_cell.angle_gamma   90.00
#
_symmetry.space_group_name_H-M   'P 1'
#
loop_
_entity.id
_entity.type
_entity.pdbx_description
1 polymer ?
#
loop_
_entity_poly.entity_id
_entity_poly.type
_entity_poly.pdbx_seq_one_letter_code
_entity_poly.pdbx_strand_id
1 'polypeptide(L)' 'SSSVSTKFLVHTYGKHMFTCKIVCEYKKKLICGIDIESGNPPDAPRNVSCIQYGTDGQPTCTWDKGRLTYISTTYVIQ' A
#
# COMPACT_ATOMS: atom_id res chain seq x y z
N SER A 1 -1.58 -32.95 13.76
CA SER A 1 -1.57 -31.49 13.78
C SER A 1 -2.88 -31.01 13.16
N SER A 2 -3.73 -30.30 13.91
CA SER A 2 -4.99 -29.76 13.37
C SER A 2 -4.75 -28.36 12.77
N SER A 3 -5.35 -28.09 11.61
CA SER A 3 -5.33 -26.77 10.97
C SER A 3 -6.68 -26.10 11.16
N VAL A 4 -6.69 -24.80 11.46
CA VAL A 4 -7.89 -23.97 11.57
C VAL A 4 -7.84 -22.90 10.50
N SER A 5 -8.94 -22.71 9.78
CA SER A 5 -9.08 -21.66 8.78
C SER A 5 -10.45 -21.00 8.86
N THR A 6 -10.52 -19.74 8.46
CA THR A 6 -11.76 -18.95 8.41
C THR A 6 -11.67 -17.96 7.26
N LYS A 7 -12.81 -17.54 6.72
CA LYS A 7 -12.92 -16.60 5.60
C LYS A 7 -13.61 -15.33 6.06
N PHE A 8 -13.10 -14.19 5.60
CA PHE A 8 -13.66 -12.88 5.89
C PHE A 8 -13.80 -12.09 4.60
N LEU A 9 -14.81 -11.24 4.52
CA LEU A 9 -14.90 -10.24 3.45
C LEU A 9 -13.97 -9.09 3.79
N VAL A 10 -13.10 -8.73 2.85
CA VAL A 10 -12.20 -7.59 2.94
C VAL A 10 -12.63 -6.51 1.96
N HIS A 11 -12.36 -5.25 2.30
CA HIS A 11 -12.51 -4.16 1.34
C HIS A 11 -11.52 -4.36 0.20
N THR A 12 -11.92 -3.94 -1.00
CA THR A 12 -11.06 -4.02 -2.19
C THR A 12 -9.77 -3.20 -2.03
N TYR A 13 -9.82 -2.12 -1.25
CA TYR A 13 -8.71 -1.19 -1.04
C TYR A 13 -8.55 -0.81 0.43
N GLY A 14 -7.32 -0.45 0.81
CA GLY A 14 -6.99 0.07 2.15
C GLY A 14 -6.37 -0.97 3.07
N LYS A 15 -6.37 -0.67 4.37
CA LYS A 15 -5.67 -1.43 5.40
C LYS A 15 -6.65 -2.20 6.30
N HIS A 16 -6.39 -3.48 6.50
CA HIS A 16 -7.10 -4.35 7.44
C HIS A 16 -6.14 -4.93 8.46
N MET A 17 -6.51 -4.89 9.74
CA MET A 17 -5.76 -5.51 10.83
C MET A 17 -6.43 -6.80 11.29
N PHE A 18 -5.70 -7.91 11.24
CA PHE A 18 -6.12 -9.20 11.75
C PHE A 18 -5.36 -9.52 13.04
N THR A 19 -6.05 -10.01 14.05
CA THR A 19 -5.43 -10.34 15.34
C THR A 19 -5.74 -11.78 15.76
N CYS A 20 -4.70 -12.50 16.17
CA CYS A 20 -4.81 -13.81 16.78
C CYS A 20 -4.86 -13.64 18.31
N LYS A 21 -5.90 -14.19 18.92
CA LYS A 21 -6.11 -14.11 20.37
C LYS A 21 -6.38 -15.51 20.92
N ILE A 22 -5.79 -15.81 22.07
CA ILE A 22 -6.20 -16.96 22.88
C ILE A 22 -7.28 -16.52 23.86
N VAL A 23 -8.29 -17.37 24.04
CA VAL A 23 -9.37 -17.16 25.01
C VAL A 23 -9.13 -18.14 26.17
N CYS A 24 -8.83 -17.60 27.35
CA CYS A 24 -8.71 -18.38 28.58
C CYS A 24 -9.74 -17.83 29.57
N GLU A 25 -10.70 -18.66 29.97
CA GLU A 25 -11.88 -18.24 30.76
C GLU A 25 -12.61 -17.06 30.10
N TYR A 26 -12.64 -15.91 30.76
CA TYR A 26 -13.26 -14.65 30.32
C TYR A 26 -12.22 -13.64 29.79
N LYS A 27 -10.94 -13.99 29.73
CA LYS A 27 -9.85 -13.10 29.29
C LYS A 27 -9.39 -13.46 27.88
N LYS A 28 -9.28 -12.43 27.03
CA LYS A 28 -8.67 -12.52 25.69
C LYS A 28 -7.25 -12.00 25.77
N LYS A 29 -6.26 -12.83 25.42
CA LYS A 29 -4.86 -12.43 25.32
C LYS A 29 -4.44 -12.40 23.86
N LEU A 30 -3.90 -11.26 23.40
CA LEU A 30 -3.32 -11.11 22.08
C LEU A 30 -2.05 -11.97 21.98
N ILE A 31 -1.96 -12.79 20.93
CA ILE A 31 -0.79 -13.60 20.62
C ILE A 31 0.03 -12.92 19.53
N CYS A 32 -0.61 -12.59 18.42
CA CYS A 32 0.00 -11.90 17.29
C CYS A 32 -1.07 -11.19 16.45
N GLY A 33 -0.64 -10.48 15.42
CA GLY A 33 -1.51 -9.89 14.42
C GLY A 33 -0.76 -9.66 13.12
N ILE A 34 -1.50 -9.38 12.06
CA ILE A 34 -0.98 -9.02 10.75
C ILE A 34 -1.83 -7.91 10.17
N ASP A 35 -1.16 -6.95 9.55
CA ASP A 35 -1.78 -5.93 8.73
C ASP A 35 -1.73 -6.37 7.27
N ILE A 36 -2.86 -6.27 6.58
CA ILE A 36 -2.99 -6.52 5.16
C ILE A 36 -3.42 -5.21 4.50
N GLU A 37 -2.59 -4.70 3.61
CA GLU A 37 -2.92 -3.55 2.75
C GLU A 37 -3.19 -4.01 1.33
N SER A 38 -4.25 -3.49 0.73
CA SER A 38 -4.65 -3.81 -0.64
C SER A 38 -4.80 -2.55 -1.48
N GLY A 39 -4.31 -2.64 -2.72
CA GLY A 39 -4.32 -1.56 -3.70
C GLY A 39 -4.08 -2.08 -5.11
N ASN A 40 -4.04 -1.16 -6.06
CA ASN A 40 -3.72 -1.43 -7.45
C ASN A 40 -2.23 -1.18 -7.70
N PRO A 41 -1.57 -1.98 -8.57
CA PRO A 41 -0.25 -1.64 -9.07
C PRO A 41 -0.30 -0.32 -9.86
N PRO A 42 0.77 0.51 -9.78
CA PRO A 42 0.85 1.76 -10.50
C PRO A 42 0.86 1.55 -12.01
N ASP A 43 0.29 2.49 -12.74
CA ASP A 43 0.42 2.55 -14.20
C ASP A 43 1.79 3.13 -14.57
N ALA A 44 2.24 2.87 -15.81
CA ALA A 44 3.40 3.55 -16.35
C ALA A 44 3.14 5.07 -16.42
N PRO A 45 4.04 5.94 -15.93
CA PRO A 45 3.89 7.38 -16.02
C PRO A 45 3.75 7.84 -17.48
N ARG A 46 2.89 8.84 -17.70
CA ARG A 46 2.64 9.41 -19.03
C ARG A 46 2.89 10.91 -19.04
N ASN A 47 3.02 11.48 -20.24
CA ASN A 47 3.21 12.93 -20.43
C ASN A 47 4.37 13.49 -19.61
N VAL A 48 5.50 12.78 -19.62
CA VAL A 48 6.71 13.19 -18.92
C VAL A 48 7.28 14.42 -19.62
N SER A 49 7.40 15.53 -18.89
CA SER A 49 7.99 16.77 -19.37
C SER A 49 8.97 17.29 -18.35
N CYS A 50 10.17 17.65 -18.79
CA CYS A 50 11.21 18.23 -17.94
C CYS A 50 11.56 19.62 -18.43
N ILE A 51 11.59 20.58 -17.51
CA ILE A 51 11.95 21.97 -17.80
C ILE A 51 13.13 22.35 -16.92
N GLN A 52 14.14 22.93 -17.55
CA GLN A 52 15.29 23.51 -16.87
C GLN A 52 15.28 25.03 -17.06
N TYR A 53 15.27 25.76 -15.95
CA TYR A 53 15.33 27.22 -15.97
C TYR A 53 16.78 27.69 -15.85
N GLY A 54 17.31 28.26 -16.93
CA GLY A 54 18.70 28.70 -17.00
C GLY A 54 19.69 27.54 -17.11
N THR A 55 20.95 27.87 -17.38
CA THR A 55 22.00 26.87 -17.70
C THR A 55 22.39 25.99 -16.51
N ASP A 56 22.26 26.50 -15.28
CA ASP A 56 22.67 25.81 -14.05
C ASP A 56 21.47 25.41 -13.15
N GLY A 57 20.23 25.59 -13.64
CA GLY A 57 19.03 25.19 -12.89
C GLY A 57 18.88 23.67 -12.78
N GLN A 58 18.34 23.18 -11.67
CA GLN A 58 17.95 21.77 -11.56
C GLN A 58 16.71 21.50 -12.44
N PRO A 59 16.70 20.44 -13.26
CA PRO A 59 15.54 20.10 -14.06
C PRO A 59 14.38 19.72 -13.16
N THR A 60 13.21 20.32 -13.42
CA THR A 60 11.95 19.93 -12.79
C THR A 60 11.15 19.12 -13.78
N CYS A 61 10.85 17.87 -13.45
CA CYS A 61 10.02 16.99 -14.28
C CYS A 61 8.62 16.85 -13.70
N THR A 62 7.63 16.84 -14.58
CA THR A 62 6.24 16.55 -14.29
C THR A 62 5.78 15.37 -15.13
N TRP A 63 4.79 14.63 -14.62
CA TRP A 63 4.20 13.48 -15.31
C TRP A 63 2.80 13.20 -14.75
N ASP A 64 2.00 12.52 -15.55
CA ASP A 64 0.73 11.95 -15.14
C ASP A 64 0.97 10.63 -14.42
N LYS A 65 0.46 10.52 -13.20
CA LYS A 65 0.61 9.33 -12.34
C LYS A 65 -0.25 8.14 -12.78
N GLY A 66 -1.24 8.36 -13.64
CA GLY A 66 -2.24 7.36 -13.99
C GLY A 66 -3.31 7.18 -12.90
N ARG A 67 -3.86 5.96 -12.79
CA ARG A 67 -4.95 5.67 -11.83
C ARG A 67 -4.46 5.67 -10.39
N LEU A 68 -5.41 5.81 -9.45
CA LEU A 68 -5.13 5.67 -8.02
C LEU A 68 -4.70 4.24 -7.66
N THR A 69 -3.62 4.13 -6.89
CA THR A 69 -3.06 2.86 -6.41
C THR A 69 -3.64 2.43 -5.07
N TYR A 70 -4.14 3.35 -4.23
CA TYR A 70 -4.62 3.06 -2.86
C TYR A 70 -3.57 2.43 -1.91
N ILE A 71 -2.30 2.41 -2.33
CA ILE A 71 -1.14 1.96 -1.56
C ILE A 71 -0.01 2.98 -1.72
N SER A 72 0.93 3.00 -0.77
CA SER A 72 2.11 3.86 -0.87
C SER A 72 2.85 3.61 -2.18
N THR A 73 3.07 4.65 -2.97
CA THR A 73 3.67 4.57 -4.31
C THR A 73 4.74 5.65 -4.45
N THR A 74 5.96 5.22 -4.74
CA THR A 74 7.12 6.10 -4.91
C THR A 74 7.44 6.27 -6.39
N TYR A 75 7.76 7.50 -6.80
CA TYR A 75 8.19 7.84 -8.15
C TYR A 75 9.61 8.39 -8.08
N VAL A 76 10.46 7.95 -9.01
CA VAL A 76 11.88 8.32 -9.06
C VAL A 76 12.20 8.79 -10.48
N ILE A 77 12.95 9.90 -10.57
CA ILE A 77 13.54 10.39 -11.82
C ILE A 77 14.97 9.82 -11.85
N GLN A 78 15.36 9.14 -12.94
CA GLN A 78 16.70 8.59 -13.15
C GLN A 78 17.46 9.37 -14.22
#